data_AF-B3R2R6-F1
#
_entry.id   AF-B3R2R6-F1
#
_cell.length_a   1.000
_cell.length_b   1.000
_cell.length_c   1.000
_cell.angle_alpha   90.00
_cell.angle_beta   90.00
_cell.angle_gamma   90.00
#
_symmetry.space_group_name_H-M   'P 1'
#
loop_
_entity.id
_entity.type
_entity.pdbx_description
1 polymer ?
#
loop_
_entity_poly.entity_id
_entity_poly.type
_entity_poly.pdbx_seq_one_letter_code
_entity_poly.pdbx_strand_id
1 'polypeptide(L)'
;MDRRAPNVNTALAPLRAAVHQQWPDLDQLKDFRSVSEHMVGPARAASAGLNIAYAVAYADQTGHSAVVTSVADPNDAWTVLVAPPEGWTRREPPKEWPRARGRTTAYYPWFGKQTDRR
;
A
#
# COMPACT_ATOMS: atom_id res chain seq x y z
N MET A 1 -16.79 9.26 -28.69
CA MET A 1 -16.94 8.42 -27.49
C MET A 1 -15.83 8.78 -26.52
N ASP A 2 -16.13 9.60 -25.52
CA ASP A 2 -15.17 9.95 -24.47
C ASP A 2 -14.96 8.74 -23.56
N ARG A 3 -13.90 7.97 -23.82
CA ARG A 3 -13.56 6.76 -23.07
C ARG A 3 -12.72 7.14 -21.84
N ARG A 4 -13.23 8.03 -21.00
CA ARG A 4 -12.58 8.37 -19.72
C ARG A 4 -12.89 7.25 -18.73
N ALA A 5 -11.86 6.56 -18.25
CA ALA A 5 -12.04 5.57 -17.20
C ALA A 5 -12.76 6.23 -16.01
N PRO A 6 -13.75 5.57 -15.39
CA PRO A 6 -14.45 6.13 -14.25
C PRO A 6 -13.43 6.50 -13.16
N ASN A 7 -13.69 7.59 -12.43
CA ASN A 7 -12.89 7.96 -11.26
C ASN A 7 -12.83 6.75 -10.32
N VAL A 8 -11.63 6.40 -9.87
CA VAL A 8 -11.35 5.26 -8.98
C VAL A 8 -12.27 5.28 -7.76
N ASN A 9 -12.57 6.46 -7.20
CA ASN A 9 -13.48 6.62 -6.07
C ASN A 9 -14.92 6.17 -6.40
N THR A 10 -15.39 6.49 -7.60
CA THR A 10 -16.73 6.07 -8.09
C THR A 10 -16.76 4.56 -8.33
N ALA A 11 -15.68 4.00 -8.88
CA ALA A 11 -15.56 2.56 -9.11
C ALA A 11 -15.49 1.75 -7.81
N LEU A 12 -14.88 2.30 -6.75
CA LEU A 12 -14.73 1.62 -5.45
C LEU A 12 -15.91 1.84 -4.49
N ALA A 13 -16.86 2.72 -4.80
CA ALA A 13 -18.01 3.00 -3.93
C ALA A 13 -18.86 1.75 -3.60
N PRO A 14 -19.21 0.86 -4.56
CA PRO A 14 -19.96 -0.36 -4.26
C PRO A 14 -19.20 -1.31 -3.34
N LEU A 15 -17.87 -1.41 -3.52
CA LEU A 15 -17.02 -2.23 -2.66
C LEU A 15 -16.99 -1.69 -1.23
N ARG A 16 -16.85 -0.37 -1.06
CA ARG A 16 -16.92 0.26 0.27
C ARG A 16 -18.25 0.02 0.96
N ALA A 17 -19.36 0.11 0.23
CA ALA A 17 -20.69 -0.19 0.76
C ALA A 17 -20.78 -1.65 1.24
N ALA A 18 -20.31 -2.60 0.44
CA ALA A 18 -20.29 -4.02 0.81
C ALA A 18 -19.41 -4.29 2.04
N VAL A 19 -18.22 -3.67 2.11
CA VAL A 19 -17.32 -3.74 3.28
C VAL A 19 -17.98 -3.14 4.52
N HIS A 20 -18.71 -2.03 4.40
CA HIS A 20 -19.42 -1.41 5.53
C HIS A 20 -20.50 -2.34 6.07
N GLN A 21 -21.26 -2.97 5.17
CA GLN A 21 -22.33 -3.87 5.53
C GLN A 21 -21.79 -5.11 6.26
N GLN A 22 -20.64 -5.62 5.83
CA GLN A 22 -20.04 -6.82 6.43
C GLN A 22 -19.26 -6.52 7.72
N TRP A 23 -18.61 -5.36 7.79
CA TRP A 23 -17.81 -4.91 8.94
C TRP A 23 -18.16 -3.47 9.30
N PRO A 24 -19.30 -3.26 9.98
CA PRO A 24 -19.78 -1.91 10.32
C PRO A 24 -18.84 -1.14 11.24
N ASP A 25 -18.08 -1.86 12.08
CA ASP A 25 -17.15 -1.28 13.04
C ASP A 25 -15.78 -0.91 12.42
N LEU A 26 -15.52 -1.29 11.16
CA LEU A 26 -14.28 -0.93 10.48
C LEU A 26 -14.29 0.55 10.12
N ASP A 27 -13.28 1.31 10.57
CA ASP A 27 -13.15 2.72 10.21
C ASP A 27 -12.68 2.81 8.76
N GLN A 28 -13.63 2.94 7.83
CA GLN A 28 -13.31 2.97 6.40
C GLN A 28 -12.40 4.12 5.98
N LEU A 29 -12.34 5.21 6.76
CA LEU A 29 -11.45 6.32 6.47
C LEU A 29 -10.03 6.06 6.97
N LYS A 30 -9.85 5.18 7.95
CA LYS A 30 -8.52 4.86 8.52
C LYS A 30 -7.96 3.51 8.10
N ASP A 31 -8.81 2.50 7.97
CA ASP A 31 -8.40 1.12 7.80
C ASP A 31 -8.48 0.67 6.33
N PHE A 32 -9.34 1.33 5.52
CA PHE A 32 -9.38 1.11 4.08
C PHE A 32 -8.37 2.02 3.37
N ARG A 33 -7.48 1.42 2.59
CA ARG A 33 -6.40 2.12 1.87
C ARG A 33 -6.27 1.60 0.45
N SER A 34 -6.07 2.52 -0.48
CA SER A 34 -5.77 2.22 -1.88
C SER A 34 -4.72 3.19 -2.42
N VAL A 35 -3.61 2.65 -2.94
CA VAL A 35 -2.60 3.45 -3.65
C VAL A 35 -3.17 4.19 -4.86
N SER A 36 -4.23 3.63 -5.48
CA SER A 36 -4.88 4.22 -6.64
C SER A 36 -5.75 5.42 -6.31
N GLU A 37 -6.17 5.57 -5.06
CA GLU A 37 -6.98 6.71 -4.60
C GLU A 37 -6.14 7.77 -3.91
N HIS A 38 -5.13 7.34 -3.13
CA HIS A 38 -4.47 8.22 -2.16
C HIS A 38 -3.02 8.55 -2.47
N MET A 39 -2.36 7.85 -3.41
CA MET A 39 -0.91 7.97 -3.58
C MET A 39 -0.49 8.30 -5.02
N VAL A 40 -0.76 7.41 -5.98
CA VAL A 40 -0.16 7.48 -7.33
C VAL A 40 -1.20 7.54 -8.45
N GLY A 41 -2.49 7.32 -8.12
CA GLY A 41 -3.53 7.16 -9.12
C GLY A 41 -3.61 5.72 -9.67
N PRO A 42 -4.60 5.42 -10.53
CA PRO A 42 -4.81 4.06 -11.03
C PRO A 42 -3.63 3.59 -11.89
N ALA A 43 -2.90 2.57 -11.41
CA ALA A 43 -1.78 1.95 -12.10
C ALA A 43 -2.09 0.53 -12.59
N ARG A 44 -3.39 0.19 -12.74
CA ARG A 44 -3.89 -1.15 -13.12
C ARG A 44 -3.25 -2.23 -12.22
N ALA A 45 -2.72 -3.30 -12.80
CA ALA A 45 -2.09 -4.42 -12.07
C ALA A 45 -0.95 -3.98 -11.13
N ALA A 46 -0.21 -2.91 -11.46
CA ALA A 46 0.85 -2.41 -10.59
C ALA A 46 0.30 -1.88 -9.24
N SER A 47 -0.96 -1.45 -9.20
CA SER A 47 -1.62 -1.02 -7.95
C SER A 47 -1.72 -2.17 -6.94
N ALA A 48 -1.93 -3.41 -7.41
CA ALA A 48 -2.01 -4.57 -6.54
C ALA A 48 -0.66 -4.86 -5.87
N GLY A 49 0.42 -4.85 -6.66
CA GLY A 49 1.78 -5.04 -6.13
C GLY A 49 2.17 -3.95 -5.13
N LEU A 50 1.81 -2.70 -5.40
CA LEU A 50 2.11 -1.58 -4.50
C LEU A 50 1.27 -1.64 -3.21
N ASN A 51 0.00 -2.03 -3.28
CA ASN A 51 -0.83 -2.28 -2.10
C ASN A 51 -0.29 -3.44 -1.25
N ILE A 52 0.21 -4.53 -1.87
CA ILE A 52 0.88 -5.62 -1.14
C ILE A 52 2.13 -5.11 -0.44
N ALA A 53 3.00 -4.37 -1.13
CA ALA A 53 4.20 -3.80 -0.54
C ALA A 53 3.86 -2.87 0.65
N TYR A 54 2.79 -2.07 0.52
CA TYR A 54 2.27 -1.24 1.61
C TYR A 54 1.77 -2.09 2.79
N ALA A 55 1.00 -3.15 2.53
CA ALA A 55 0.51 -4.07 3.56
C ALA A 55 1.65 -4.77 4.31
N VAL A 56 2.72 -5.17 3.61
CA VAL A 56 3.93 -5.75 4.22
C VAL A 56 4.61 -4.73 5.13
N ALA A 57 4.78 -3.49 4.66
CA ALA A 57 5.36 -2.42 5.48
C ALA A 57 4.49 -2.10 6.70
N TYR A 58 3.17 -2.07 6.53
CA TYR A 58 2.22 -1.86 7.63
C TYR A 58 2.32 -2.98 8.67
N ALA A 59 2.33 -4.25 8.23
CA ALA A 59 2.42 -5.39 9.13
C ALA A 59 3.74 -5.42 9.90
N ASP A 60 4.86 -5.10 9.24
CA ASP A 60 6.16 -5.01 9.91
C ASP A 60 6.28 -3.80 10.86
N GLN A 61 5.58 -2.69 10.59
CA GLN A 61 5.65 -1.51 11.46
C GLN A 61 4.70 -1.58 12.67
N THR A 62 3.54 -2.20 12.49
CA THR A 62 2.46 -2.17 13.50
C THR A 62 2.31 -3.48 14.25
N GLY A 63 2.73 -4.61 13.67
CA GLY A 63 2.45 -5.95 14.19
C GLY A 63 1.02 -6.40 13.92
N HIS A 64 0.22 -5.64 13.16
CA HIS A 64 -1.14 -6.01 12.77
C HIS A 64 -1.15 -6.59 11.35
N SER A 65 -2.03 -7.56 11.11
CA SER A 65 -2.23 -8.09 9.76
C SER A 65 -3.04 -7.13 8.90
N ALA A 66 -2.82 -7.22 7.58
CA ALA A 66 -3.59 -6.48 6.58
C ALA A 66 -4.08 -7.41 5.49
N VAL A 67 -5.25 -7.11 4.94
CA VAL A 67 -5.84 -7.84 3.80
C VAL A 67 -5.76 -6.95 2.57
N VAL A 68 -5.22 -7.48 1.48
CA VAL A 68 -5.18 -6.80 0.18
C VAL A 68 -6.06 -7.56 -0.79
N THR A 69 -7.03 -6.87 -1.37
CA THR A 69 -7.91 -7.41 -2.42
C THR A 69 -7.61 -6.71 -3.73
N SER A 70 -7.50 -7.49 -4.80
CA SER A 70 -7.41 -6.99 -6.17
C SER A 70 -8.57 -7.53 -6.98
N VAL A 71 -9.13 -6.66 -7.83
CA VAL A 71 -10.27 -6.98 -8.71
C VAL A 71 -9.89 -6.48 -10.10
N ALA A 72 -9.70 -7.41 -11.05
CA ALA A 72 -9.51 -7.06 -12.45
C ALA A 72 -10.87 -6.91 -13.15
N ASP A 73 -11.79 -7.83 -12.86
CA ASP A 73 -13.20 -7.78 -13.21
C ASP A 73 -14.02 -8.55 -12.14
N PRO A 74 -15.37 -8.51 -12.16
CA PRO A 74 -16.20 -9.12 -11.11
C PRO A 74 -16.01 -10.64 -10.91
N ASN A 75 -15.51 -11.36 -11.92
CA ASN A 75 -15.27 -12.80 -11.86
C ASN A 75 -13.78 -13.14 -11.62
N ASP A 76 -12.89 -12.16 -11.75
CA ASP A 76 -11.45 -12.30 -11.52
C ASP A 76 -11.01 -11.35 -10.39
N ALA A 77 -11.26 -11.81 -9.16
CA ALA A 77 -10.87 -11.16 -7.93
C ALA A 77 -10.07 -12.13 -7.04
N TRP A 78 -9.05 -11.61 -6.38
CA TRP A 78 -8.22 -12.36 -5.45
C TRP A 78 -7.85 -11.52 -4.24
N THR A 79 -7.52 -12.22 -3.15
CA THR A 79 -7.20 -11.61 -1.86
C THR A 79 -5.97 -12.26 -1.26
N VAL A 80 -5.11 -11.45 -0.64
CA VAL A 80 -3.92 -11.89 0.10
C VAL A 80 -4.00 -11.34 1.52
N LEU A 81 -3.81 -12.22 2.51
CA LEU A 81 -3.56 -11.85 3.90
C LEU A 81 -2.06 -11.68 4.11
N VAL A 82 -1.66 -10.51 4.59
CA VAL A 82 -0.29 -10.20 4.97
C VAL A 82 -0.24 -10.12 6.50
N ALA A 83 0.42 -11.10 7.11
CA ALA A 83 0.65 -11.14 8.54
C ALA A 83 2.06 -10.62 8.87
N PRO A 84 2.29 -10.10 10.09
CA PRO A 84 3.64 -9.84 10.56
C PRO A 84 4.47 -11.14 10.55
N PRO A 85 5.80 -11.04 10.40
CA PRO A 85 6.68 -12.20 10.44
C PRO A 85 6.60 -12.91 11.80
N GLU A 86 6.92 -14.21 11.81
CA GLU A 86 7.01 -14.97 13.05
C GLU A 86 8.02 -14.33 14.01
N GLY A 87 7.67 -14.25 15.30
CA GLY A 87 8.52 -13.62 16.31
C GLY A 87 8.63 -12.10 16.15
N TRP A 88 7.65 -11.46 15.51
CA TRP A 88 7.66 -10.00 15.34
C TRP A 88 7.83 -9.27 16.67
N THR A 89 8.75 -8.31 16.67
CA THR A 89 8.96 -7.36 17.74
C THR A 89 8.93 -5.95 17.18
N ARG A 90 8.33 -5.01 17.89
CA ARG A 90 8.31 -3.61 17.49
C ARG A 90 9.73 -3.07 17.36
N ARG A 91 10.13 -2.70 16.14
CA ARG A 91 11.40 -2.04 15.85
C ARG A 91 11.19 -0.53 15.82
N GLU A 92 12.14 0.22 16.37
CA GLU A 92 12.14 1.67 16.14
C GLU A 92 12.35 1.90 14.64
N PRO A 93 11.52 2.76 14.00
CA PRO A 93 11.74 3.11 12.60
C PRO A 93 13.16 3.62 12.41
N PRO A 94 13.87 3.19 11.34
CA PRO A 94 15.21 3.68 11.08
C PRO A 94 15.17 5.21 10.94
N LYS A 95 15.85 5.89 11.87
CA LYS A 95 16.00 7.36 11.87
C LYS A 95 16.92 7.84 10.75
N GLU A 96 17.73 6.93 10.21
CA GLU A 96 18.68 7.18 9.14
C GLU A 96 18.52 6.09 8.08
N TRP A 97 18.25 6.51 6.85
CA TRP A 97 18.24 5.61 5.70
C TRP A 97 19.63 5.57 5.08
N PRO A 98 20.20 4.39 4.81
CA PRO A 98 21.44 4.30 4.06
C PRO A 98 21.17 4.82 2.64
N ARG A 99 22.00 5.76 2.18
CA ARG A 99 21.96 6.23 0.80
C ARG A 99 22.04 5.02 -0.14
N ALA A 100 21.12 4.93 -1.10
CA ALA A 100 21.25 3.96 -2.19
C ALA A 100 22.62 4.14 -2.86
N ARG A 101 23.44 3.08 -2.92
CA ARG A 101 24.77 3.10 -3.55
C ARG A 101 24.63 3.11 -5.09
N GLY A 102 23.98 4.13 -5.62
CA GLY A 102 23.98 4.42 -7.05
C GLY A 102 25.28 5.12 -7.42
N ARG A 103 26.02 4.56 -8.38
CA ARG A 103 27.18 5.20 -9.01
C ARG A 103 26.74 6.58 -9.50
N THR A 104 27.23 7.67 -8.89
CA THR A 104 27.23 9.11 -9.26
C THR A 104 26.04 9.78 -9.99
N THR A 105 24.97 9.10 -10.38
CA THR A 105 23.92 9.62 -11.27
C THR A 105 22.50 9.39 -10.74
N ALA A 106 22.32 8.60 -9.68
CA ALA A 106 21.03 8.47 -8.99
C ALA A 106 21.00 9.37 -7.74
N TYR A 107 20.65 10.64 -7.93
CA TYR A 107 20.39 11.57 -6.83
C TYR A 107 18.89 11.56 -6.50
N TYR A 108 18.50 10.77 -5.50
CA TYR A 108 17.26 11.03 -4.78
C TYR A 108 17.61 11.57 -3.39
N PRO A 109 17.57 12.91 -3.19
CA PRO A 109 18.10 13.56 -1.98
C PRO A 109 17.25 13.37 -0.71
N TRP A 110 16.11 12.67 -0.79
CA TRP A 110 15.13 12.62 0.31
C TRP A 110 15.08 11.29 1.10
N PHE A 111 16.00 10.35 0.86
CA PHE A 111 16.06 9.08 1.61
C PHE A 111 17.46 8.79 2.17
N GLY A 112 17.91 9.61 3.14
CA GLY A 112 19.03 9.21 3.99
C GLY A 112 20.01 10.29 4.38
N LYS A 113 20.65 10.12 5.54
CA LYS A 113 21.83 10.91 5.91
C LYS A 113 23.06 10.32 5.22
N GLN A 114 23.98 11.19 4.81
CA GLN A 114 25.28 10.76 4.31
C GLN A 114 26.09 10.16 5.46
N THR A 115 26.22 8.84 5.51
CA THR A 115 27.06 8.12 6.47
C THR A 115 28.44 7.79 5.90
N ASP A 116 28.99 8.65 5.02
CA ASP A 116 30.39 8.53 4.60
C ASP A 116 31.28 8.93 5.78
N ARG A 117 31.73 7.93 6.54
CA ARG A 117 33.00 8.05 7.26
C ARG A 117 34.12 7.89 6.23
N ARG A 118 34.90 8.95 6.04
CA ARG A 118 36.31 8.80 5.67
C ARG A 118 37.07 8.18 6.84
#